data_AF-A0A176FR36-F1
#
_entry.id   AF-A0A176FR36-F1
#
_cell.length_a   1.000
_cell.length_b   1.000
_cell.length_c   1.000
_cell.angle_alpha   90.00
_cell.angle_beta   90.00
_cell.angle_gamma   90.00
#
_symmetry.space_group_name_H-M   'P 1'
#
loop_
_entity.id
_entity.type
_entity.pdbx_description
1 polymer ?
#
loop_
_entity_poly.entity_id
_entity_poly.type
_entity_poly.pdbx_seq_one_letter_code
_entity_poly.pdbx_strand_id
1 'polypeptide(L)'
;ETVEMDYGTQVLWPDHCIQGSDGAAFHADLDTDSADMIVRKGFNAGIDSYSAFFENDHETPTGLHGYLQTRGIEQLTMVGLATDFCVNFSAVDAAKLGYDVTVLTELCRGIDLDGSLAAALEGMKGAGVKVV
;
A
#
# COMPACT_ATOMS: atom_id res chain seq x y z
N GLU A 1 -6.47 -18.07 4.02
CA GLU A 1 -7.70 -18.15 4.84
C GLU A 1 -8.31 -16.76 4.91
N THR A 2 -9.63 -16.63 5.06
CA THR A 2 -10.31 -15.33 5.15
C THR A 2 -11.27 -15.28 6.33
N VAL A 3 -11.58 -14.07 6.79
CA VAL A 3 -12.56 -13.79 7.85
C VAL A 3 -13.45 -12.62 7.44
N GLU A 4 -14.71 -12.62 7.88
CA GLU A 4 -15.61 -11.47 7.71
C GLU A 4 -15.42 -10.48 8.85
N MET A 5 -15.13 -9.22 8.48
CA MET A 5 -14.99 -8.09 9.39
C MET A 5 -16.07 -7.05 9.08
N ASP A 6 -16.25 -6.04 9.93
CA ASP A 6 -17.24 -4.97 9.70
C ASP A 6 -17.00 -4.18 8.40
N TYR A 7 -15.78 -4.21 7.88
CA TYR A 7 -15.37 -3.59 6.60
C TYR A 7 -15.31 -4.57 5.41
N GLY A 8 -15.73 -5.82 5.60
CA GLY A 8 -15.79 -6.85 4.56
C GLY A 8 -14.80 -8.00 4.75
N THR A 9 -14.62 -8.80 3.70
CA THR A 9 -13.77 -9.99 3.71
C THR A 9 -12.29 -9.63 3.81
N GLN A 10 -11.62 -10.11 4.87
CA GLN A 10 -10.21 -9.89 5.14
C GLN A 10 -9.40 -11.19 4.95
N VAL A 11 -8.27 -11.10 4.26
CA VAL A 11 -7.30 -12.20 4.18
C VAL A 11 -6.52 -12.30 5.49
N LEU A 12 -6.42 -13.50 6.04
CA LEU A 12 -5.60 -13.76 7.22
C LEU A 12 -4.17 -14.11 6.79
N TRP A 13 -3.22 -13.46 7.46
CA TRP A 13 -1.79 -13.63 7.24
C TRP A 13 -1.13 -14.27 8.47
N PRO A 14 0.00 -14.97 8.30
CA PRO A 14 0.89 -15.25 9.43
C PRO A 14 1.30 -13.96 10.13
N ASP A 15 1.66 -14.05 11.41
CA ASP A 15 2.22 -12.92 12.14
C ASP A 15 3.42 -12.33 11.38
N HIS A 16 3.35 -11.03 11.10
CA HIS A 16 4.39 -10.30 10.37
C HIS A 16 4.40 -8.83 10.80
N CYS A 17 5.54 -8.17 10.62
CA CYS A 17 5.71 -6.74 10.90
C CYS A 17 5.22 -6.27 12.28
N ILE A 18 5.32 -7.14 13.31
CA ILE A 18 4.88 -6.83 14.68
C ILE A 18 5.65 -5.63 15.21
N GLN A 19 4.95 -4.66 15.79
CA GLN A 19 5.55 -3.43 16.30
C GLN A 19 6.72 -3.70 17.25
N GLY A 20 7.88 -3.11 16.93
CA GLY A 20 9.11 -3.24 17.73
C GLY A 20 9.88 -4.55 17.55
N SER A 21 9.39 -5.48 16.73
CA SER A 21 10.13 -6.70 16.35
C SER A 21 11.11 -6.42 15.21
N ASP A 22 12.12 -7.29 15.07
CA ASP A 22 13.05 -7.25 13.93
C ASP A 22 12.32 -7.38 12.59
N GLY A 23 11.22 -8.13 12.55
CA GLY A 23 10.39 -8.30 11.35
C GLY A 23 9.62 -7.04 10.92
N ALA A 24 9.55 -6.01 11.78
CA ALA A 24 8.98 -4.71 11.43
C ALA A 24 10.03 -3.68 11.00
N ALA A 25 11.32 -4.01 11.09
CA ALA A 25 12.39 -3.13 10.63
C ALA A 25 12.41 -3.07 9.09
N PHE A 26 12.93 -1.98 8.55
CA PHE A 26 13.31 -1.96 7.14
C PHE A 26 14.42 -2.98 6.90
N HIS A 27 14.48 -3.52 5.67
CA HIS A 27 15.61 -4.34 5.27
C HIS A 27 16.92 -3.55 5.40
N ALA A 28 18.00 -4.20 5.85
CA ALA A 28 19.26 -3.52 6.17
C ALA A 28 19.90 -2.78 4.98
N ASP A 29 19.61 -3.22 3.75
CA ASP A 29 20.10 -2.60 2.51
C ASP A 29 19.26 -1.40 2.05
N LEU A 30 18.13 -1.11 2.70
CA LEU A 30 17.33 0.08 2.38
C LEU A 30 17.98 1.30 3.02
N ASP A 31 18.54 2.18 2.18
CA ASP A 31 18.98 3.50 2.61
C ASP A 31 17.76 4.42 2.81
N THR A 32 17.60 4.90 4.04
CA THR A 32 16.47 5.76 4.44
C THR A 32 16.88 7.20 4.72
N ASP A 33 18.16 7.56 4.57
CA ASP A 33 18.66 8.90 4.91
C ASP A 33 18.02 10.01 4.06
N SER A 34 17.60 9.67 2.84
CA SER A 34 16.90 10.57 1.93
C SER A 34 15.38 10.68 2.16
N ALA A 35 14.81 9.87 3.06
CA ALA A 35 13.36 9.84 3.28
C ALA A 35 12.91 11.05 4.13
N ASP A 36 11.95 11.83 3.61
CA ASP A 36 11.32 12.91 4.35
C ASP A 36 10.35 12.43 5.45
N MET A 37 9.77 11.25 5.30
CA MET A 37 8.69 10.75 6.14
C MET A 37 8.61 9.23 6.13
N ILE A 38 8.28 8.66 7.30
CA ILE A 38 7.85 7.27 7.45
C ILE A 38 6.37 7.28 7.89
N VAL A 39 5.49 6.72 7.08
CA VAL A 39 4.10 6.44 7.46
C VAL A 39 3.99 4.97 7.86
N ARG A 40 3.56 4.71 9.10
CA ARG A 40 3.22 3.36 9.57
C ARG A 40 1.71 3.15 9.42
N LYS A 41 1.32 1.94 9.03
CA LYS A 41 -0.08 1.53 8.78
C LYS A 41 -0.35 0.16 9.41
N GLY A 42 -1.63 -0.20 9.57
CA GLY A 42 -2.03 -1.51 10.13
C GLY A 42 -1.77 -1.65 11.63
N PHE A 43 -1.77 -0.53 12.36
CA PHE A 43 -1.59 -0.52 13.81
C PHE A 43 -2.91 -0.57 14.59
N ASN A 44 -4.04 -0.44 13.90
CA ASN A 44 -5.37 -0.59 14.45
C ASN A 44 -5.68 -2.09 14.59
N ALA A 45 -5.91 -2.56 15.81
CA ALA A 45 -6.21 -3.97 16.05
C ALA A 45 -7.55 -4.43 15.43
N GLY A 46 -8.46 -3.49 15.14
CA GLY A 46 -9.76 -3.79 14.53
C GLY A 46 -9.78 -3.76 13.01
N ILE A 47 -8.78 -3.12 12.36
CA ILE A 47 -8.81 -2.82 10.92
C ILE A 47 -7.41 -2.97 10.33
N ASP A 48 -7.28 -3.81 9.30
CA ASP A 48 -6.04 -3.91 8.53
C ASP A 48 -5.88 -2.71 7.58
N SER A 49 -4.70 -2.48 7.04
CA SER A 49 -4.45 -1.37 6.13
C SER A 49 -3.40 -1.77 5.11
N TYR A 50 -3.85 -2.14 3.90
CA TYR A 50 -2.97 -2.37 2.77
C TYR A 50 -2.51 -1.06 2.14
N SER A 51 -3.45 -0.14 1.91
CA SER A 51 -3.17 1.18 1.34
C SER A 51 -2.38 2.04 2.32
N ALA A 52 -1.45 2.84 1.80
CA ALA A 52 -0.79 3.88 2.58
C ALA A 52 -1.67 5.14 2.75
N PHE A 53 -2.86 5.20 2.14
CA PHE A 53 -3.76 6.37 2.18
C PHE A 53 -4.94 6.18 3.13
N PHE A 54 -5.57 5.01 3.10
CA PHE A 54 -6.72 4.66 3.93
C PHE A 54 -6.55 3.26 4.56
N GLU A 55 -7.21 3.00 5.68
CA GLU A 55 -7.36 1.63 6.19
C GLU A 55 -8.31 0.81 5.29
N ASN A 56 -8.42 -0.50 5.50
CA ASN A 56 -9.22 -1.39 4.66
C ASN A 56 -10.74 -1.15 4.78
N ASP A 57 -11.17 -0.26 5.68
CA ASP A 57 -12.53 0.29 5.72
C ASP A 57 -12.81 1.32 4.62
N HIS A 58 -11.77 1.75 3.89
CA HIS A 58 -11.82 2.77 2.84
C HIS A 58 -12.28 4.17 3.33
N GLU A 59 -12.27 4.40 4.65
CA GLU A 59 -12.74 5.64 5.26
C GLU A 59 -11.69 6.25 6.20
N THR A 60 -11.02 5.43 7.02
CA THR A 60 -10.07 5.89 8.03
C THR A 60 -8.76 6.34 7.37
N PRO A 61 -8.37 7.63 7.43
CA PRO A 61 -7.19 8.13 6.74
C PRO A 61 -5.90 7.86 7.54
N THR A 62 -4.81 7.55 6.83
CA THR A 62 -3.47 7.41 7.45
C THR A 62 -2.77 8.76 7.68
N GLY A 63 -3.28 9.83 7.08
CA GLY A 63 -2.67 11.16 7.05
C GLY A 63 -1.75 11.43 5.85
N LEU A 64 -1.39 10.41 5.06
CA LEU A 64 -0.48 10.57 3.91
C LEU A 64 -1.03 11.54 2.86
N HIS A 65 -2.33 11.47 2.54
CA HIS A 65 -2.96 12.38 1.58
C HIS A 65 -2.77 13.85 1.98
N GLY A 66 -3.10 14.19 3.23
CA GLY A 66 -2.97 15.55 3.75
C GLY A 66 -1.52 16.05 3.76
N TYR A 67 -0.57 15.17 4.10
CA TYR A 67 0.86 15.48 4.04
C TYR A 67 1.32 15.84 2.61
N LEU A 68 0.95 15.01 1.62
CA LEU A 68 1.33 15.22 0.22
C LEU A 68 0.69 16.49 -0.36
N GLN A 69 -0.60 16.73 -0.08
CA GLN A 69 -1.32 17.93 -0.52
C GLN A 69 -0.70 19.21 0.05
N THR A 70 -0.35 19.21 1.33
CA THR A 70 0.28 20.37 1.98
C THR A 70 1.62 20.74 1.33
N ARG A 71 2.32 19.76 0.74
CA ARG A 71 3.58 19.94 0.01
C ARG A 71 3.40 20.21 -1.49
N GLY A 72 2.18 20.26 -2.01
CA GLY A 72 1.91 20.46 -3.44
C GLY A 72 2.43 19.32 -4.32
N ILE A 73 2.48 18.09 -3.78
CA ILE A 73 2.90 16.92 -4.54
C ILE A 73 1.72 16.42 -5.37
N GLU A 74 1.90 16.29 -6.68
CA GLU A 74 0.84 15.89 -7.62
C GLU A 74 1.16 14.55 -8.34
N GLN A 75 2.44 14.18 -8.42
CA GLN A 75 2.91 13.00 -9.12
C GLN A 75 3.53 12.02 -8.12
N LEU A 76 3.14 10.75 -8.22
CA LEU A 76 3.61 9.70 -7.33
C LEU A 76 4.22 8.56 -8.14
N THR A 77 5.44 8.20 -7.79
CA THR A 77 6.08 6.97 -8.25
C THR A 77 6.10 5.97 -7.11
N MET A 78 5.57 4.77 -7.35
CA MET A 78 5.45 3.72 -6.33
C MET A 78 6.29 2.51 -6.70
N VAL A 79 6.93 1.96 -5.68
CA VAL A 79 7.78 0.76 -5.73
C VAL A 79 7.60 -0.05 -4.45
N GLY A 80 8.12 -1.28 -4.40
CA GLY A 80 8.17 -2.07 -3.16
C GLY A 80 7.25 -3.28 -3.15
N LEU A 81 6.74 -3.62 -1.95
CA LEU A 81 6.13 -4.92 -1.68
C LEU A 81 4.79 -4.80 -0.93
N ALA A 82 3.82 -5.70 -1.14
CA ALA A 82 3.72 -6.59 -2.29
C ALA A 82 3.01 -5.88 -3.46
N THR A 83 3.41 -6.17 -4.71
CA THR A 83 2.82 -5.55 -5.92
C THR A 83 1.29 -5.63 -5.92
N ASP A 84 0.78 -6.76 -5.50
CA ASP A 84 -0.62 -7.18 -5.58
C ASP A 84 -1.48 -6.84 -4.35
N PHE A 85 -0.85 -6.29 -3.31
CA PHE A 85 -1.52 -5.84 -2.08
C PHE A 85 -1.17 -4.39 -1.80
N CYS A 86 -0.16 -4.13 -0.97
CA CYS A 86 0.15 -2.78 -0.48
C CYS A 86 0.46 -1.79 -1.60
N VAL A 87 1.17 -2.21 -2.66
CA VAL A 87 1.45 -1.34 -3.82
C VAL A 87 0.18 -1.06 -4.60
N ASN A 88 -0.57 -2.10 -4.98
CA ASN A 88 -1.83 -1.98 -5.71
C ASN A 88 -2.85 -1.09 -4.99
N PHE A 89 -3.15 -1.37 -3.72
CA PHE A 89 -4.12 -0.60 -2.93
C PHE A 89 -3.70 0.86 -2.82
N SER A 90 -2.43 1.13 -2.53
CA SER A 90 -1.91 2.50 -2.45
C SER A 90 -1.99 3.23 -3.79
N ALA A 91 -1.65 2.56 -4.90
CA ALA A 91 -1.66 3.14 -6.23
C ALA A 91 -3.08 3.47 -6.70
N VAL A 92 -4.03 2.57 -6.46
CA VAL A 92 -5.44 2.77 -6.79
C VAL A 92 -6.05 3.90 -5.97
N ASP A 93 -5.80 3.95 -4.65
CA ASP A 93 -6.31 5.03 -3.81
C ASP A 93 -5.72 6.39 -4.19
N ALA A 94 -4.42 6.44 -4.47
CA ALA A 94 -3.78 7.65 -4.97
C ALA A 94 -4.40 8.12 -6.30
N ALA A 95 -4.63 7.21 -7.25
CA ALA A 95 -5.25 7.57 -8.52
C ALA A 95 -6.68 8.11 -8.31
N LYS A 96 -7.47 7.49 -7.41
CA LYS A 96 -8.81 7.99 -7.03
C LYS A 96 -8.77 9.36 -6.36
N LEU A 97 -7.72 9.66 -5.61
CA LEU A 97 -7.46 10.98 -5.00
C LEU A 97 -6.97 12.03 -6.02
N GLY A 98 -6.73 11.65 -7.27
CA GLY A 98 -6.36 12.55 -8.36
C GLY A 98 -4.87 12.75 -8.59
N TYR A 99 -4.00 11.94 -7.99
CA TYR A 99 -2.56 11.97 -8.28
C TYR A 99 -2.25 11.34 -9.64
N ASP A 100 -1.21 11.81 -10.34
CA ASP A 100 -0.63 11.09 -11.47
C ASP A 100 0.30 9.98 -10.94
N VAL A 101 -0.17 8.74 -11.00
CA VAL A 101 0.50 7.59 -10.37
C VAL A 101 1.21 6.75 -11.42
N THR A 102 2.48 6.45 -11.15
CA THR A 102 3.30 5.48 -11.89
C THR A 102 3.79 4.39 -10.94
N VAL A 103 3.65 3.12 -11.32
CA VAL A 103 4.20 1.96 -10.60
C VAL A 103 5.31 1.36 -11.44
N LEU A 104 6.53 1.33 -10.91
CA LEU A 104 7.69 0.72 -11.58
C LEU A 104 7.76 -0.76 -11.21
N THR A 105 7.18 -1.62 -12.04
CA THR A 105 7.00 -3.04 -11.73
C THR A 105 8.31 -3.82 -11.62
N GLU A 106 9.37 -3.36 -12.29
CA GLU A 106 10.73 -3.92 -12.15
C GLU A 106 11.31 -3.72 -10.73
N LEU A 107 10.77 -2.77 -9.96
CA LEU A 107 11.14 -2.46 -8.58
C LEU A 107 10.07 -2.96 -7.57
N CYS A 108 9.21 -3.88 -8.02
CA CYS A 108 8.16 -4.47 -7.19
C CYS A 108 8.23 -6.01 -7.23
N ARG A 109 7.65 -6.66 -6.23
CA ARG A 109 7.46 -8.11 -6.23
C ARG A 109 6.09 -8.49 -5.65
N GLY A 110 5.38 -9.36 -6.33
CA GLY A 110 4.08 -9.88 -5.88
C GLY A 110 4.20 -11.07 -4.94
N ILE A 111 3.13 -11.32 -4.20
CA ILE A 111 2.89 -12.58 -3.48
C ILE A 111 2.27 -13.61 -4.44
N ASP A 112 1.30 -13.16 -5.25
CA ASP A 112 0.54 -13.94 -6.23
C ASP A 112 -0.28 -15.10 -5.62
N LEU A 113 -1.13 -14.73 -4.66
CA LEU A 113 -2.09 -15.63 -4.05
C LEU A 113 -3.32 -15.78 -4.95
N ASP A 114 -3.53 -16.98 -5.50
CA ASP A 114 -4.68 -17.32 -6.34
C ASP A 114 -4.91 -16.35 -7.53
N GLY A 115 -3.82 -15.84 -8.13
CA GLY A 115 -3.87 -14.92 -9.28
C GLY A 115 -4.07 -13.45 -8.90
N SER A 116 -3.86 -13.09 -7.63
CA SER A 116 -3.94 -11.71 -7.14
C SER A 116 -3.07 -10.73 -7.94
N LEU A 117 -1.92 -11.18 -8.47
CA LEU A 117 -1.04 -10.30 -9.23
C LEU A 117 -1.66 -9.84 -10.54
N ALA A 118 -2.26 -10.75 -11.31
CA ALA A 118 -2.91 -10.40 -12.56
C ALA A 118 -4.07 -9.41 -12.30
N ALA A 119 -4.90 -9.69 -11.31
CA ALA A 119 -6.03 -8.85 -10.92
C ALA A 119 -5.57 -7.45 -10.45
N ALA A 120 -4.48 -7.37 -9.69
CA ALA A 120 -3.90 -6.10 -9.25
C ALA A 120 -3.37 -5.26 -10.41
N LEU A 121 -2.64 -5.85 -11.35
CA LEU A 121 -2.14 -5.14 -12.53
C LEU A 121 -3.28 -4.60 -13.40
N GLU A 122 -4.36 -5.37 -13.55
CA GLU A 122 -5.56 -4.93 -14.25
C GLU A 122 -6.30 -3.81 -13.48
N GLY A 123 -6.45 -3.96 -12.16
CA GLY A 123 -7.09 -2.96 -11.30
C GLY A 123 -6.38 -1.62 -11.32
N MET A 124 -5.04 -1.62 -11.21
CA MET A 124 -4.23 -0.41 -11.33
C MET A 124 -4.43 0.29 -12.68
N LYS A 125 -4.34 -0.46 -13.80
CA LYS A 125 -4.58 0.08 -15.14
C LYS A 125 -5.99 0.64 -15.29
N GLY A 126 -7.00 -0.05 -14.75
CA GLY A 126 -8.39 0.38 -14.75
C GLY A 126 -8.62 1.67 -13.96
N ALA A 127 -7.82 1.92 -12.92
CA ALA A 127 -7.84 3.16 -12.15
C ALA A 127 -7.02 4.31 -12.79
N GLY A 128 -6.38 4.08 -13.95
CA GLY A 128 -5.56 5.08 -14.64
C GLY A 128 -4.10 5.14 -14.19
N VAL A 129 -3.63 4.18 -13.39
CA VAL A 129 -2.22 4.08 -12.98
C VAL A 129 -1.35 3.66 -14.17
N LYS A 130 -0.22 4.34 -14.37
CA LYS A 130 0.81 3.94 -15.34
C LYS A 130 1.64 2.81 -14.75
N VAL A 131 1.36 1.58 -15.18
CA VAL A 131 2.12 0.39 -14.79
C VAL A 131 3.20 0.15 -15.84
N VAL A 132 4.47 0.31 -15.46
CA VAL A 132 5.64 0.23 -16.36
C VAL A 132 6.68 -0.75 -15.90
#